data_AF-A0A4S4MP91-F1
#
_entry.id   AF-A0A4S4MP91-F1
#
_cell.length_a   1.000
_cell.length_b   1.000
_cell.length_c   1.000
_cell.angle_alpha   90.00
_cell.angle_beta   90.00
_cell.angle_gamma   90.00
#
_symmetry.space_group_name_H-M   'P 1'
#
loop_
_entity.id
_entity.type
_entity.pdbx_description
1 polymer ?
#
loop_
_entity_poly.entity_id
_entity_poly.type
_entity_poly.pdbx_seq_one_letter_code
_entity_poly.pdbx_strand_id
1 'polypeptide(L)'
;MASPTENAAYFATAATPTLAEVGYYPGLPVANVGLHPALGYDLYPSLRSRFAGFGYSTPFVPEGTFTVEEARLDALKVWAKKNQEREEARLETEGELEGYIVSRAQHEAEFWEKALLLLALQRQIAEAELVKARDRTLDERLARKALADAERAEHERDITADPLKRKAESEALRAAAEVELVKCQYKKLELEKKKLEWEISLVGAMVETTKAERAKFDAERGKADAEKACADADKLRVDAERARADAEKLRTDAETAKINAERVKADAETQRAQAQTVLAHAQAEAAEAAAEAALHAPPPPGEMTQIIDQLTVMDPCVQGFPWQDSPKEGGFRCTGGKHFRSYADARKFIKRR
;
A
#
# COMPACT_ATOMS: atom_id res chain seq x y z
N MET A 1 111.37 37.24 -24.03
CA MET A 1 111.18 38.64 -24.47
C MET A 1 110.13 39.25 -23.57
N ALA A 2 110.39 40.45 -23.02
CA ALA A 2 109.50 41.27 -22.18
C ALA A 2 108.86 40.61 -20.93
N SER A 3 108.70 41.41 -19.88
CA SER A 3 108.51 40.97 -18.49
C SER A 3 107.22 41.53 -17.85
N PRO A 4 106.74 40.95 -16.73
CA PRO A 4 105.54 41.40 -16.04
C PRO A 4 105.81 42.50 -15.01
N THR A 5 104.76 43.27 -14.67
CA THR A 5 104.53 44.03 -13.43
C THR A 5 103.06 44.52 -13.51
N GLU A 6 102.14 44.36 -12.57
CA GLU A 6 102.06 44.62 -11.11
C GLU A 6 101.54 46.00 -10.70
N ASN A 7 100.63 45.94 -9.71
CA ASN A 7 100.28 46.91 -8.68
C ASN A 7 99.20 47.99 -8.92
N ALA A 8 98.42 48.16 -7.85
CA ALA A 8 97.28 49.03 -7.67
C ALA A 8 97.53 49.98 -6.49
N ALA A 9 96.79 51.08 -6.41
CA ALA A 9 96.36 51.74 -5.16
C ALA A 9 95.48 52.96 -5.49
N TYR A 10 94.37 53.17 -4.77
CA TYR A 10 94.34 54.16 -3.67
C TYR A 10 92.98 54.14 -2.92
N PHE A 11 93.07 54.22 -1.59
CA PHE A 11 91.97 54.44 -0.64
C PHE A 11 91.87 55.95 -0.28
N ALA A 12 90.94 56.27 0.65
CA ALA A 12 90.75 57.54 1.40
C ALA A 12 89.64 58.48 0.83
N THR A 13 88.43 58.54 1.40
CA THR A 13 87.97 59.05 2.71
C THR A 13 87.91 60.58 2.86
N ALA A 14 86.69 61.11 3.00
CA ALA A 14 86.36 62.20 3.91
C ALA A 14 85.08 61.81 4.67
N ALA A 15 85.05 62.02 5.99
CA ALA A 15 84.06 61.41 6.88
C ALA A 15 82.94 62.37 7.32
N THR A 16 81.99 61.83 8.08
CA THR A 16 80.71 62.42 8.52
C THR A 16 80.86 63.47 9.64
N PRO A 17 79.76 64.09 10.11
CA PRO A 17 79.02 63.46 11.21
C PRO A 17 77.49 63.47 11.07
N THR A 18 76.85 62.65 11.90
CA THR A 18 75.41 62.51 12.13
C THR A 18 74.90 63.41 13.27
N LEU A 19 73.58 63.36 13.51
CA LEU A 19 72.80 63.76 14.71
C LEU A 19 71.99 65.09 14.65
N ALA A 20 70.67 64.87 14.62
CA ALA A 20 69.71 65.26 15.66
C ALA A 20 69.14 66.69 15.78
N GLU A 21 67.82 66.67 16.01
CA GLU A 21 67.05 67.48 16.97
C GLU A 21 66.61 68.94 16.70
N VAL A 22 65.30 69.11 16.92
CA VAL A 22 64.62 70.22 17.63
C VAL A 22 64.56 71.61 16.96
N GLY A 23 63.37 72.22 17.01
CA GLY A 23 63.11 73.59 16.55
C GLY A 23 63.17 74.65 17.67
N TYR A 24 62.30 75.66 17.55
CA TYR A 24 62.05 76.81 18.46
C TYR A 24 62.78 78.15 18.14
N TYR A 25 61.97 79.16 17.74
CA TYR A 25 62.02 80.66 17.89
C TYR A 25 63.35 81.46 18.05
N PRO A 26 63.49 82.74 17.59
CA PRO A 26 62.56 83.92 17.69
C PRO A 26 62.42 84.76 16.37
N GLY A 27 61.88 86.00 16.26
CA GLY A 27 61.07 86.90 17.14
C GLY A 27 61.38 88.43 17.02
N LEU A 28 60.41 89.33 17.34
CA LEU A 28 60.51 90.82 17.54
C LEU A 28 60.69 91.72 16.25
N PRO A 29 60.55 93.08 16.28
CA PRO A 29 59.42 93.91 16.79
C PRO A 29 59.06 95.24 16.01
N VAL A 30 57.80 95.70 16.15
CA VAL A 30 57.22 97.07 16.43
C VAL A 30 57.75 98.40 15.79
N ALA A 31 56.79 99.33 15.53
CA ALA A 31 56.84 100.82 15.37
C ALA A 31 56.75 101.38 13.92
N ASN A 32 56.20 102.58 13.63
CA ASN A 32 55.69 103.69 14.46
C ASN A 32 54.51 104.44 13.78
N VAL A 33 53.76 105.24 14.54
CA VAL A 33 52.63 106.10 14.09
C VAL A 33 53.09 107.53 13.79
N GLY A 34 52.49 108.18 12.77
CA GLY A 34 52.67 109.61 12.49
C GLY A 34 51.33 110.37 12.42
N LEU A 35 51.02 111.18 13.42
CA LEU A 35 49.89 112.14 13.39
C LEU A 35 50.30 113.42 12.65
N HIS A 36 49.40 113.96 11.82
CA HIS A 36 49.40 115.40 11.53
C HIS A 36 48.73 116.16 12.69
N PRO A 37 49.38 117.20 13.27
CA PRO A 37 48.78 118.01 14.32
C PRO A 37 47.97 119.17 13.71
N ALA A 38 46.64 119.13 13.88
CA ALA A 38 45.82 120.31 13.73
C ALA A 38 46.05 121.24 14.94
N LEU A 39 47.08 122.08 14.85
CA LEU A 39 47.37 123.09 15.87
C LEU A 39 46.26 124.14 15.91
N GLY A 40 45.94 124.59 17.12
CA GLY A 40 44.79 125.45 17.37
C GLY A 40 44.91 126.80 16.65
N TYR A 41 43.90 127.11 15.83
CA TYR A 41 43.50 128.49 15.63
C TYR A 41 42.92 129.01 16.95
N ASP A 42 43.75 129.69 17.73
CA ASP A 42 43.34 130.37 18.95
C ASP A 42 42.27 131.42 18.61
N LEU A 43 41.01 131.09 18.90
CA LEU A 43 39.93 132.06 18.91
C LEU A 43 40.25 133.20 19.86
N TYR A 44 39.99 134.43 19.41
CA TYR A 44 40.16 135.60 20.25
C TYR A 44 39.25 135.52 21.50
N PRO A 45 39.70 135.97 22.70
CA PRO A 45 39.01 135.63 23.93
C PRO A 45 37.73 136.45 24.16
N SER A 46 36.84 135.89 24.99
CA SER A 46 35.68 136.53 25.63
C SER A 46 34.35 136.60 24.85
N LEU A 47 33.86 135.46 24.36
CA LEU A 47 32.44 135.11 24.58
C LEU A 47 32.36 133.71 25.21
N ARG A 48 32.94 133.59 26.41
CA ARG A 48 32.78 132.39 27.24
C ARG A 48 31.31 132.21 27.59
N SER A 49 30.89 130.95 27.57
CA SER A 49 29.60 130.47 28.02
C SER A 49 29.16 131.02 29.39
N ARG A 50 27.83 131.16 29.55
CA ARG A 50 27.03 130.23 30.40
C ARG A 50 25.55 130.64 30.46
N PHE A 51 24.70 129.99 29.66
CA PHE A 51 23.25 129.90 29.92
C PHE A 51 22.63 128.63 29.29
N ALA A 52 22.96 127.47 29.86
CA ALA A 52 22.22 126.21 29.72
C ALA A 52 22.76 125.19 30.75
N GLY A 53 22.66 125.52 32.04
CA GLY A 53 23.26 124.68 33.07
C GLY A 53 23.34 125.32 34.45
N PHE A 54 22.20 125.75 34.99
CA PHE A 54 21.87 125.71 36.42
C PHE A 54 20.35 125.93 36.55
N GLY A 55 19.70 125.17 37.43
CA GLY A 55 18.27 125.30 37.70
C GLY A 55 17.94 126.41 38.71
N TYR A 56 16.63 126.60 38.93
CA TYR A 56 16.02 127.60 39.83
C TYR A 56 16.04 129.06 39.30
N SER A 57 15.16 129.92 39.83
CA SER A 57 14.40 130.90 39.02
C SER A 57 14.65 132.41 39.30
N THR A 58 14.73 133.23 38.23
CA THR A 58 14.56 134.74 38.14
C THR A 58 15.70 135.64 38.73
N PRO A 59 15.74 137.00 38.50
CA PRO A 59 16.04 137.70 37.21
C PRO A 59 17.01 138.95 37.28
N PHE A 60 17.43 139.47 36.08
CA PHE A 60 17.92 140.85 35.74
C PHE A 60 19.42 141.30 35.89
N VAL A 61 19.92 142.14 34.95
CA VAL A 61 21.29 142.75 34.86
C VAL A 61 21.29 144.11 34.07
N PRO A 62 22.07 145.17 34.46
CA PRO A 62 22.22 146.43 33.70
C PRO A 62 23.66 146.84 33.27
N GLU A 63 23.81 148.04 32.67
CA GLU A 63 24.81 148.43 31.63
C GLU A 63 26.01 149.31 32.07
N GLY A 64 27.10 149.36 31.28
CA GLY A 64 28.24 150.28 31.51
C GLY A 64 29.51 150.12 30.64
N THR A 65 29.41 149.63 29.40
CA THR A 65 30.53 148.95 28.69
C THR A 65 31.27 149.72 27.58
N PHE A 66 30.85 150.93 27.20
CA PHE A 66 31.14 151.47 25.85
C PHE A 66 32.58 151.93 25.53
N THR A 67 33.34 152.52 26.45
CA THR A 67 34.65 153.13 26.10
C THR A 67 35.81 152.14 25.92
N VAL A 68 35.64 150.89 26.38
CA VAL A 68 36.62 149.80 26.19
C VAL A 68 36.48 149.17 24.80
N GLU A 69 35.29 149.26 24.19
CA GLU A 69 34.97 148.63 22.90
C GLU A 69 35.75 149.28 21.73
N GLU A 70 35.89 150.60 21.67
CA GLU A 70 36.52 151.28 20.53
C GLU A 70 38.01 150.92 20.35
N ALA A 71 38.80 150.97 21.44
CA ALA A 71 40.21 150.60 21.40
C ALA A 71 40.42 149.11 21.04
N ARG A 72 39.48 148.25 21.45
CA ARG A 72 39.45 146.83 21.09
C ARG A 72 39.18 146.64 19.59
N LEU A 73 38.33 147.48 19.01
CA LEU A 73 37.90 147.42 17.61
C LEU A 73 39.05 147.79 16.64
N ASP A 74 39.88 148.79 16.98
CA ASP A 74 41.05 149.14 16.16
C ASP A 74 42.19 148.11 16.25
N ALA A 75 42.41 147.53 17.44
CA ALA A 75 43.35 146.41 17.58
C ALA A 75 42.92 145.18 16.74
N LEU A 76 41.61 144.91 16.68
CA LEU A 76 41.03 143.85 15.83
C LEU A 76 41.24 144.11 14.33
N LYS A 77 41.10 145.36 13.84
CA LYS A 77 41.37 145.69 12.43
C LYS A 77 42.82 145.38 12.02
N VAL A 78 43.79 145.78 12.85
CA VAL A 78 45.22 145.55 12.57
C VAL A 78 45.56 144.06 12.62
N TRP A 79 45.02 143.33 13.59
CA TRP A 79 45.21 141.88 13.68
C TRP A 79 44.59 141.15 12.48
N ALA A 80 43.35 141.49 12.11
CA ALA A 80 42.63 140.87 11.01
C ALA A 80 43.39 140.99 9.68
N LYS A 81 43.91 142.19 9.34
CA LYS A 81 44.69 142.38 8.11
C LYS A 81 45.94 141.51 8.08
N LYS A 82 46.69 141.47 9.19
CA LYS A 82 47.91 140.65 9.30
C LYS A 82 47.63 139.14 9.43
N ASN A 83 46.37 138.75 9.66
CA ASN A 83 45.96 137.35 9.57
C ASN A 83 45.59 136.98 8.13
N GLN A 84 44.86 137.86 7.43
CA GLN A 84 44.51 137.67 6.02
C GLN A 84 45.77 137.51 5.13
N GLU A 85 46.75 138.42 5.26
CA GLU A 85 48.03 138.35 4.52
C GLU A 85 48.81 137.04 4.78
N ARG A 86 48.55 136.33 5.90
CA ARG A 86 49.17 135.03 6.21
C ARG A 86 48.39 133.83 5.71
N GLU A 87 47.06 133.88 5.72
CA GLU A 87 46.23 132.83 5.13
C GLU A 87 46.41 132.81 3.60
N GLU A 88 46.48 133.96 2.95
CA GLU A 88 46.74 134.07 1.50
C GLU A 88 48.06 133.39 1.11
N ALA A 89 49.16 133.69 1.82
CA ALA A 89 50.45 133.05 1.60
C ALA A 89 50.45 131.53 1.91
N ARG A 90 49.65 131.08 2.90
CA ARG A 90 49.53 129.64 3.20
C ARG A 90 48.83 128.89 2.07
N LEU A 91 47.73 129.46 1.57
CA LEU A 91 46.93 128.88 0.47
C LEU A 91 47.73 128.75 -0.83
N GLU A 92 48.61 129.71 -1.16
CA GLU A 92 49.52 129.58 -2.30
C GLU A 92 50.45 128.36 -2.14
N THR A 93 51.09 128.20 -0.97
CA THR A 93 51.99 127.05 -0.73
C THR A 93 51.26 125.71 -0.67
N GLU A 94 50.00 125.68 -0.19
CA GLU A 94 49.17 124.48 -0.19
C GLU A 94 48.78 124.09 -1.64
N GLY A 95 48.42 125.06 -2.48
CA GLY A 95 48.07 124.83 -3.89
C GLY A 95 49.24 124.30 -4.73
N GLU A 96 50.47 124.80 -4.52
CA GLU A 96 51.67 124.25 -5.17
C GLU A 96 51.93 122.79 -4.77
N LEU A 97 51.75 122.47 -3.48
CA LEU A 97 51.98 121.13 -2.94
C LEU A 97 50.94 120.12 -3.45
N GLU A 98 49.67 120.51 -3.52
CA GLU A 98 48.60 119.72 -4.11
C GLU A 98 48.87 119.42 -5.59
N GLY A 99 49.30 120.42 -6.37
CA GLY A 99 49.68 120.24 -7.78
C GLY A 99 50.79 119.20 -7.99
N TYR A 100 51.82 119.22 -7.13
CA TYR A 100 52.90 118.23 -7.17
C TYR A 100 52.39 116.82 -6.83
N ILE A 101 51.56 116.66 -5.79
CA ILE A 101 51.00 115.37 -5.38
C ILE A 101 50.15 114.75 -6.50
N VAL A 102 49.29 115.55 -7.16
CA VAL A 102 48.43 115.07 -8.25
C VAL A 102 49.25 114.58 -9.44
N SER A 103 50.27 115.35 -9.87
CA SER A 103 51.12 114.94 -11.02
C SER A 103 51.87 113.62 -10.75
N ARG A 104 52.37 113.45 -9.51
CA ARG A 104 53.05 112.22 -9.10
C ARG A 104 52.11 111.02 -9.09
N ALA A 105 50.90 111.18 -8.55
CA ALA A 105 49.90 110.12 -8.52
C ALA A 105 49.50 109.64 -9.93
N GLN A 106 49.40 110.56 -10.90
CA GLN A 106 49.12 110.23 -12.30
C GLN A 106 50.24 109.36 -12.91
N HIS A 107 51.51 109.73 -12.73
CA HIS A 107 52.63 108.94 -13.22
C HIS A 107 52.75 107.55 -12.57
N GLU A 108 52.48 107.44 -11.27
CA GLU A 108 52.47 106.14 -10.58
C GLU A 108 51.31 105.26 -11.08
N ALA A 109 50.12 105.81 -11.35
CA ALA A 109 48.99 105.07 -11.94
C ALA A 109 49.31 104.53 -13.34
N GLU A 110 49.84 105.37 -14.24
CA GLU A 110 50.24 104.95 -15.59
C GLU A 110 51.27 103.81 -15.60
N PHE A 111 52.18 103.80 -14.62
CA PHE A 111 53.18 102.75 -14.48
C PHE A 111 52.52 101.40 -14.12
N TRP A 112 51.60 101.39 -13.16
CA TRP A 112 50.91 100.17 -12.73
C TRP A 112 49.99 99.58 -13.80
N GLU A 113 49.28 100.41 -14.58
CA GLU A 113 48.47 99.94 -15.71
C GLU A 113 49.33 99.18 -16.75
N LYS A 114 50.47 99.75 -17.13
CA LYS A 114 51.41 99.15 -18.10
C LYS A 114 52.00 97.83 -17.56
N ALA A 115 52.28 97.75 -16.25
CA ALA A 115 52.78 96.53 -15.61
C ALA A 115 51.75 95.39 -15.60
N LEU A 116 50.47 95.69 -15.31
CA LEU A 116 49.39 94.69 -15.29
C LEU A 116 49.13 94.07 -16.67
N LEU A 117 49.20 94.87 -17.73
CA LEU A 117 49.02 94.39 -19.11
C LEU A 117 50.09 93.36 -19.52
N LEU A 118 51.35 93.55 -19.10
CA LEU A 118 52.44 92.61 -19.39
C LEU A 118 52.23 91.25 -18.71
N LEU A 119 51.79 91.24 -17.45
CA LEU A 119 51.53 90.01 -16.70
C LEU A 119 50.34 89.21 -17.29
N ALA A 120 49.29 89.89 -17.74
CA ALA A 120 48.16 89.24 -18.39
C ALA A 120 48.58 88.52 -19.69
N LEU A 121 49.46 89.15 -20.48
CA LEU A 121 49.94 88.61 -21.75
C LEU A 121 50.86 87.38 -21.53
N GLN A 122 51.75 87.43 -20.54
CA GLN A 122 52.57 86.28 -20.15
C GLN A 122 51.73 85.06 -19.72
N ARG A 123 50.64 85.29 -18.97
CA ARG A 123 49.72 84.22 -18.54
C ARG A 123 49.05 83.52 -19.73
N GLN A 124 48.57 84.27 -20.72
CA GLN A 124 47.91 83.71 -21.90
C GLN A 124 48.83 82.80 -22.73
N ILE A 125 50.12 83.14 -22.82
CA ILE A 125 51.12 82.32 -23.50
C ILE A 125 51.29 80.97 -22.81
N ALA A 126 51.47 80.97 -21.48
CA ALA A 126 51.65 79.74 -20.70
C ALA A 126 50.41 78.82 -20.73
N GLU A 127 49.20 79.38 -20.66
CA GLU A 127 47.96 78.60 -20.77
C GLU A 127 47.82 77.95 -22.17
N ALA A 128 48.21 78.65 -23.23
CA ALA A 128 48.16 78.14 -24.60
C ALA A 128 49.21 77.05 -24.93
N GLU A 129 50.29 76.97 -24.16
CA GLU A 129 51.30 75.91 -24.28
C GLU A 129 50.86 74.62 -23.56
N LEU A 130 50.29 74.73 -22.36
CA LEU A 130 49.82 73.58 -21.56
C LEU A 130 48.71 72.78 -22.27
N VAL A 131 47.77 73.45 -22.94
CA VAL A 131 46.66 72.80 -23.67
C VAL A 131 47.17 71.91 -24.81
N LYS A 132 48.27 72.28 -25.48
CA LYS A 132 48.81 71.53 -26.62
C LYS A 132 49.45 70.19 -26.25
N ALA A 133 49.81 70.00 -24.97
CA ALA A 133 50.60 68.85 -24.52
C ALA A 133 49.77 67.62 -24.09
N ARG A 134 48.45 67.76 -23.87
CA ARG A 134 47.71 66.80 -23.02
C ARG A 134 46.91 65.71 -23.75
N ASP A 135 46.34 65.99 -24.92
CA ASP A 135 45.12 65.29 -25.39
C ASP A 135 45.31 64.36 -26.61
N ARG A 136 46.39 63.56 -26.69
CA ARG A 136 46.55 62.54 -27.76
C ARG A 136 47.13 61.19 -27.33
N THR A 137 48.17 61.16 -26.50
CA THR A 137 48.93 59.91 -26.27
C THR A 137 48.36 59.01 -25.16
N LEU A 138 47.39 59.47 -24.37
CA LEU A 138 46.79 58.70 -23.27
C LEU A 138 45.60 57.88 -23.77
N ASP A 139 44.69 58.50 -24.50
CA ASP A 139 43.44 57.89 -24.96
C ASP A 139 43.69 56.73 -25.94
N GLU A 140 44.68 56.88 -26.84
CA GLU A 140 45.13 55.79 -27.71
C GLU A 140 45.63 54.55 -26.94
N ARG A 141 46.28 54.76 -25.77
CA ARG A 141 46.75 53.66 -24.92
C ARG A 141 45.61 53.00 -24.15
N LEU A 142 44.63 53.77 -23.68
CA LEU A 142 43.43 53.23 -23.04
C LEU A 142 42.57 52.42 -24.03
N ALA A 143 42.38 52.93 -25.26
CA ALA A 143 41.67 52.23 -26.32
C ALA A 143 42.33 50.88 -26.69
N ARG A 144 43.67 50.87 -26.88
CA ARG A 144 44.42 49.62 -27.15
C ARG A 144 44.34 48.62 -26.00
N LYS A 145 44.36 49.08 -24.75
CA LYS A 145 44.20 48.20 -23.58
C LYS A 145 42.79 47.59 -23.54
N ALA A 146 41.75 48.39 -23.78
CA ALA A 146 40.37 47.91 -23.77
C ALA A 146 40.13 46.83 -24.85
N LEU A 147 40.75 46.96 -26.03
CA LEU A 147 40.72 45.92 -27.08
C LEU A 147 41.43 44.63 -26.63
N ALA A 148 42.64 44.72 -26.08
CA ALA A 148 43.38 43.55 -25.59
C ALA A 148 42.72 42.87 -24.35
N ASP A 149 41.94 43.62 -23.57
CA ASP A 149 41.13 43.08 -22.47
C ASP A 149 39.87 42.37 -23.02
N ALA A 150 39.27 42.88 -24.11
CA ALA A 150 38.16 42.22 -24.81
C ALA A 150 38.59 40.93 -25.53
N GLU A 151 39.70 40.95 -26.27
CA GLU A 151 40.27 39.76 -26.94
C GLU A 151 40.59 38.64 -25.93
N ARG A 152 41.12 38.99 -24.75
CA ARG A 152 41.32 38.02 -23.66
C ARG A 152 40.02 37.45 -23.13
N ALA A 153 38.98 38.28 -22.95
CA ALA A 153 37.67 37.81 -22.51
C ALA A 153 37.00 36.88 -23.55
N GLU A 154 37.22 37.10 -24.84
CA GLU A 154 36.77 36.18 -25.90
C GLU A 154 37.53 34.85 -25.85
N HIS A 155 38.86 34.87 -25.78
CA HIS A 155 39.65 33.64 -25.61
C HIS A 155 39.33 32.86 -24.33
N GLU A 156 39.08 33.54 -23.20
CA GLU A 156 38.64 32.86 -21.97
C GLU A 156 37.26 32.19 -22.14
N ARG A 157 36.34 32.77 -22.92
CA ARG A 157 35.05 32.15 -23.25
C ARG A 157 35.22 30.95 -24.20
N ASP A 158 36.10 31.05 -25.19
CA ASP A 158 36.41 29.94 -26.11
C ASP A 158 37.06 28.75 -25.39
N ILE A 159 37.88 29.01 -24.37
CA ILE A 159 38.56 27.97 -23.58
C ILE A 159 37.60 27.33 -22.55
N THR A 160 36.67 28.09 -21.96
CA THR A 160 35.87 27.63 -20.82
C THR A 160 34.39 27.43 -21.13
N ALA A 161 33.70 28.45 -21.67
CA ALA A 161 32.26 28.43 -21.82
C ALA A 161 31.82 27.51 -22.97
N ASP A 162 32.50 27.56 -24.11
CA ASP A 162 32.09 26.81 -25.30
C ASP A 162 32.34 25.29 -25.21
N PRO A 163 33.46 24.81 -24.63
CA PRO A 163 33.63 23.38 -24.33
C PRO A 163 32.61 22.86 -23.31
N LEU A 164 32.22 23.68 -22.32
CA LEU A 164 31.15 23.31 -21.37
C LEU A 164 29.77 23.22 -22.05
N LYS A 165 29.43 24.14 -22.97
CA LYS A 165 28.21 24.02 -23.80
C LYS A 165 28.21 22.74 -24.62
N ARG A 166 29.28 22.48 -25.38
CA ARG A 166 29.42 21.26 -26.20
C ARG A 166 29.32 19.99 -25.36
N LYS A 167 29.86 19.99 -24.14
CA LYS A 167 29.72 18.89 -23.20
C LYS A 167 28.26 18.72 -22.75
N ALA A 168 27.58 19.78 -22.35
CA ALA A 168 26.17 19.76 -21.96
C ALA A 168 25.26 19.31 -23.10
N GLU A 169 25.52 19.75 -24.34
CA GLU A 169 24.84 19.28 -25.56
C GLU A 169 25.07 17.78 -25.79
N SER A 170 26.31 17.28 -25.62
CA SER A 170 26.63 15.84 -25.72
C SER A 170 25.95 15.01 -24.63
N GLU A 171 25.70 15.58 -23.45
CA GLU A 171 25.02 14.94 -22.32
C GLU A 171 23.51 14.92 -22.54
N ALA A 172 22.93 16.01 -23.05
CA ALA A 172 21.54 16.06 -23.48
C ALA A 172 21.24 15.07 -24.62
N LEU A 173 22.15 14.93 -25.61
CA LEU A 173 22.02 13.95 -26.69
C LEU A 173 22.12 12.51 -26.19
N ARG A 174 23.02 12.22 -25.23
CA ARG A 174 23.10 10.90 -24.58
C ARG A 174 21.84 10.57 -23.78
N ALA A 175 21.36 11.51 -22.96
CA ALA A 175 20.11 11.34 -22.22
C ALA A 175 18.90 11.13 -23.15
N ALA A 176 18.82 11.84 -24.28
CA ALA A 176 17.78 11.63 -25.28
C ALA A 176 17.86 10.22 -25.91
N ALA A 177 19.06 9.73 -26.23
CA ALA A 177 19.26 8.38 -26.75
C ALA A 177 18.89 7.29 -25.71
N GLU A 178 19.21 7.49 -24.44
CA GLU A 178 18.79 6.61 -23.34
C GLU A 178 17.25 6.59 -23.18
N VAL A 179 16.59 7.74 -23.28
CA VAL A 179 15.11 7.83 -23.26
C VAL A 179 14.49 7.05 -24.43
N GLU A 180 15.04 7.15 -25.65
CA GLU A 180 14.55 6.36 -26.79
C GLU A 180 14.82 4.84 -26.63
N LEU A 181 15.95 4.46 -26.04
CA LEU A 181 16.23 3.05 -25.69
C LEU A 181 15.18 2.52 -24.70
N VAL A 182 14.87 3.28 -23.64
CA VAL A 182 13.84 2.92 -22.66
C VAL A 182 12.45 2.83 -23.29
N LYS A 183 12.08 3.75 -24.20
CA LYS A 183 10.83 3.67 -24.98
C LYS A 183 10.77 2.40 -25.84
N CYS A 184 11.89 1.96 -26.43
CA CYS A 184 11.95 0.73 -27.21
C CYS A 184 11.83 -0.51 -26.30
N GLN A 185 12.47 -0.51 -25.13
CA GLN A 185 12.32 -1.57 -24.12
C GLN A 185 10.89 -1.67 -23.60
N TYR A 186 10.23 -0.54 -23.33
CA TYR A 186 8.82 -0.51 -22.92
C TYR A 186 7.89 -1.15 -23.96
N LYS A 187 8.03 -0.78 -25.24
CA LYS A 187 7.27 -1.40 -26.34
C LYS A 187 7.51 -2.92 -26.44
N LYS A 188 8.73 -3.38 -26.18
CA LYS A 188 9.05 -4.82 -26.12
C LYS A 188 8.31 -5.50 -24.96
N LEU A 189 8.34 -4.91 -23.77
CA LEU A 189 7.63 -5.42 -22.59
C LEU A 189 6.11 -5.43 -22.78
N GLU A 190 5.52 -4.46 -23.48
CA GLU A 190 4.10 -4.49 -23.83
C GLU A 190 3.73 -5.67 -24.74
N LEU A 191 4.61 -6.01 -25.70
CA LEU A 191 4.40 -7.17 -26.59
C LEU A 191 4.57 -8.49 -25.83
N GLU A 192 5.57 -8.58 -24.95
CA GLU A 192 5.78 -9.74 -24.07
C GLU A 192 4.59 -9.92 -23.09
N LYS A 193 4.05 -8.83 -22.52
CA LYS A 193 2.83 -8.86 -21.70
C LYS A 193 1.63 -9.39 -22.48
N LYS A 194 1.38 -8.89 -23.70
CA LYS A 194 0.28 -9.36 -24.57
C LYS A 194 0.45 -10.84 -24.95
N LYS A 195 1.68 -11.31 -25.16
CA LYS A 195 1.98 -12.73 -25.40
C LYS A 195 1.65 -13.59 -24.17
N LEU A 196 2.05 -13.17 -22.99
CA LEU A 196 1.74 -13.85 -21.73
C LEU A 196 0.23 -13.85 -21.43
N GLU A 197 -0.48 -12.76 -21.70
CA GLU A 197 -1.95 -12.68 -21.58
C GLU A 197 -2.64 -13.70 -22.50
N TRP A 198 -2.15 -13.87 -23.73
CA TRP A 198 -2.64 -14.89 -24.66
C TRP A 198 -2.30 -16.32 -24.21
N GLU A 199 -1.09 -16.56 -23.72
CA GLU A 199 -0.67 -17.86 -23.17
C GLU A 199 -1.51 -18.25 -21.93
N ILE A 200 -1.79 -17.31 -21.03
CA ILE A 200 -2.68 -17.51 -19.87
C ILE A 200 -4.10 -17.85 -20.34
N SER A 201 -4.63 -17.17 -21.36
CA SER A 201 -5.93 -17.48 -21.95
C SER A 201 -5.99 -18.88 -22.56
N LEU A 202 -4.94 -19.30 -23.27
CA LEU A 202 -4.83 -20.63 -23.87
C LEU A 202 -4.74 -21.73 -22.80
N VAL A 203 -3.92 -21.54 -21.76
CA VAL A 203 -3.83 -22.47 -20.62
C VAL A 203 -5.14 -22.53 -19.86
N GLY A 204 -5.84 -21.40 -19.67
CA GLY A 204 -7.17 -21.35 -19.08
C GLY A 204 -8.18 -22.19 -19.85
N ALA A 205 -8.21 -22.08 -21.19
CA ALA A 205 -9.05 -22.92 -22.04
C ALA A 205 -8.71 -24.42 -21.90
N MET A 206 -7.42 -24.77 -21.84
CA MET A 206 -6.96 -26.16 -21.64
C MET A 206 -7.33 -26.72 -20.25
N VAL A 207 -7.37 -25.87 -19.22
CA VAL A 207 -7.86 -26.27 -17.88
C VAL A 207 -9.36 -26.54 -17.91
N GLU A 208 -10.16 -25.77 -18.65
CA GLU A 208 -11.60 -26.04 -18.78
C GLU A 208 -11.91 -27.27 -19.64
N THR A 209 -11.16 -27.54 -20.72
CA THR A 209 -11.33 -28.79 -21.50
C THR A 209 -11.00 -30.02 -20.66
N THR A 210 -9.88 -30.02 -19.93
CA THR A 210 -9.49 -31.15 -19.05
C THR A 210 -10.46 -31.37 -17.89
N LYS A 211 -11.04 -30.30 -17.32
CA LYS A 211 -12.16 -30.42 -16.36
C LYS A 211 -13.39 -31.07 -17.01
N ALA A 212 -13.77 -30.66 -18.22
CA ALA A 212 -14.92 -31.21 -18.93
C ALA A 212 -14.71 -32.69 -19.32
N GLU A 213 -13.50 -33.08 -19.72
CA GLU A 213 -13.12 -34.48 -19.97
C GLU A 213 -13.19 -35.33 -18.70
N ARG A 214 -12.68 -34.81 -17.57
CA ARG A 214 -12.78 -35.49 -16.28
C ARG A 214 -14.24 -35.70 -15.85
N ALA A 215 -15.09 -34.68 -16.00
CA ALA A 215 -16.51 -34.78 -15.71
C ALA A 215 -17.24 -35.82 -16.60
N LYS A 216 -16.86 -35.94 -17.88
CA LYS A 216 -17.36 -37.01 -18.77
C LYS A 216 -16.94 -38.39 -18.28
N PHE A 217 -15.66 -38.57 -17.94
CA PHE A 217 -15.13 -39.83 -17.45
C PHE A 217 -15.75 -40.27 -16.10
N ASP A 218 -15.97 -39.33 -15.19
CA ASP A 218 -16.66 -39.60 -13.93
C ASP A 218 -18.15 -39.97 -14.17
N ALA A 219 -18.80 -39.36 -15.16
CA ALA A 219 -20.17 -39.73 -15.57
C ALA A 219 -20.24 -41.11 -16.26
N GLU A 220 -19.26 -41.47 -17.08
CA GLU A 220 -19.16 -42.81 -17.70
C GLU A 220 -18.89 -43.89 -16.66
N ARG A 221 -18.04 -43.61 -15.66
CA ARG A 221 -17.86 -44.48 -14.49
C ARG A 221 -19.17 -44.70 -13.74
N GLY A 222 -19.91 -43.63 -13.46
CA GLY A 222 -21.21 -43.70 -12.81
C GLY A 222 -22.24 -44.55 -13.58
N LYS A 223 -22.24 -44.50 -14.92
CA LYS A 223 -23.05 -45.41 -15.76
C LYS A 223 -22.61 -46.86 -15.62
N ALA A 224 -21.32 -47.15 -15.73
CA ALA A 224 -20.80 -48.51 -15.62
C ALA A 224 -21.06 -49.13 -14.24
N ASP A 225 -21.03 -48.35 -13.17
CA ASP A 225 -21.37 -48.82 -11.82
C ASP A 225 -22.88 -49.02 -11.64
N ALA A 226 -23.73 -48.20 -12.27
CA ALA A 226 -25.18 -48.44 -12.33
C ALA A 226 -25.54 -49.70 -13.14
N GLU A 227 -24.87 -49.95 -14.27
CA GLU A 227 -25.06 -51.17 -15.08
C GLU A 227 -24.70 -52.44 -14.29
N LYS A 228 -23.60 -52.42 -13.52
CA LYS A 228 -23.25 -53.52 -12.60
C LYS A 228 -24.34 -53.75 -11.55
N ALA A 229 -24.83 -52.67 -10.92
CA ALA A 229 -25.89 -52.76 -9.91
C ALA A 229 -27.18 -53.36 -10.48
N CYS A 230 -27.57 -52.99 -11.70
CA CYS A 230 -28.69 -53.61 -12.42
C CYS A 230 -28.43 -55.10 -12.68
N ALA A 231 -27.23 -55.47 -13.16
CA ALA A 231 -26.88 -56.87 -13.43
C ALA A 231 -26.88 -57.74 -12.16
N ASP A 232 -26.45 -57.19 -11.01
CA ASP A 232 -26.50 -57.88 -9.73
C ASP A 232 -27.92 -57.98 -9.17
N ALA A 233 -28.76 -56.96 -9.37
CA ALA A 233 -30.19 -57.03 -9.04
C ALA A 233 -30.93 -58.10 -9.88
N ASP A 234 -30.58 -58.24 -11.17
CA ASP A 234 -31.14 -59.28 -12.03
C ASP A 234 -30.70 -60.69 -11.62
N LYS A 235 -29.44 -60.89 -11.18
CA LYS A 235 -29.01 -62.18 -10.59
C LYS A 235 -29.85 -62.53 -9.37
N LEU A 236 -30.01 -61.58 -8.43
CA LEU A 236 -30.82 -61.78 -7.22
C LEU A 236 -32.29 -62.10 -7.56
N ARG A 237 -32.84 -61.51 -8.63
CA ARG A 237 -34.18 -61.84 -9.13
C ARG A 237 -34.27 -63.27 -9.65
N VAL A 238 -33.30 -63.71 -10.45
CA VAL A 238 -33.22 -65.10 -10.96
C VAL A 238 -33.06 -66.11 -9.81
N ASP A 239 -32.21 -65.82 -8.83
CA ASP A 239 -32.03 -66.67 -7.64
C ASP A 239 -33.31 -66.77 -6.80
N ALA A 240 -34.04 -65.66 -6.64
CA ALA A 240 -35.33 -65.63 -5.96
C ALA A 240 -36.43 -66.40 -6.74
N GLU A 241 -36.46 -66.31 -8.07
CA GLU A 241 -37.37 -67.11 -8.91
C GLU A 241 -37.05 -68.61 -8.82
N ARG A 242 -35.77 -68.98 -8.81
CA ARG A 242 -35.32 -70.36 -8.61
C ARG A 242 -35.73 -70.90 -7.24
N ALA A 243 -35.53 -70.13 -6.18
CA ALA A 243 -35.94 -70.50 -4.82
C ALA A 243 -37.47 -70.70 -4.71
N ARG A 244 -38.28 -69.90 -5.42
CA ARG A 244 -39.73 -70.11 -5.52
C ARG A 244 -40.08 -71.40 -6.23
N ALA A 245 -39.43 -71.70 -7.35
CA ALA A 245 -39.66 -72.93 -8.11
C ALA A 245 -39.29 -74.19 -7.29
N ASP A 246 -38.20 -74.15 -6.55
CA ASP A 246 -37.79 -75.27 -5.69
C ASP A 246 -38.72 -75.41 -4.45
N ALA A 247 -39.22 -74.31 -3.88
CA ALA A 247 -40.26 -74.35 -2.85
C ALA A 247 -41.60 -74.92 -3.37
N GLU A 248 -41.97 -74.64 -4.62
CA GLU A 248 -43.18 -75.21 -5.23
C GLU A 248 -43.04 -76.72 -5.48
N LYS A 249 -41.88 -77.21 -5.92
CA LYS A 249 -41.60 -78.66 -6.02
C LYS A 249 -41.75 -79.35 -4.66
N LEU A 250 -41.16 -78.77 -3.61
CA LEU A 250 -41.30 -79.30 -2.25
C LEU A 250 -42.78 -79.35 -1.79
N ARG A 251 -43.61 -78.39 -2.20
CA ARG A 251 -45.07 -78.43 -1.96
C ARG A 251 -45.72 -79.59 -2.70
N THR A 252 -45.42 -79.80 -3.99
CA THR A 252 -46.00 -80.90 -4.78
C THR A 252 -45.53 -82.28 -4.30
N ASP A 253 -44.28 -82.40 -3.85
CA ASP A 253 -43.74 -83.63 -3.28
C ASP A 253 -44.42 -83.97 -1.95
N ALA A 254 -44.63 -82.97 -1.08
CA ALA A 254 -45.36 -83.13 0.18
C ALA A 254 -46.84 -83.50 -0.03
N GLU A 255 -47.50 -82.91 -1.03
CA GLU A 255 -48.87 -83.24 -1.41
C GLU A 255 -48.98 -84.67 -1.97
N THR A 256 -48.03 -85.08 -2.81
CA THR A 256 -47.93 -86.45 -3.32
C THR A 256 -47.69 -87.46 -2.19
N ALA A 257 -46.82 -87.14 -1.23
CA ALA A 257 -46.59 -87.97 -0.05
C ALA A 257 -47.85 -88.10 0.83
N LYS A 258 -48.64 -87.04 0.98
CA LYS A 258 -49.93 -87.05 1.68
C LYS A 258 -50.95 -87.97 0.99
N ILE A 259 -51.09 -87.87 -0.34
CA ILE A 259 -51.96 -88.76 -1.13
C ILE A 259 -51.55 -90.23 -0.97
N ASN A 260 -50.25 -90.53 -1.05
CA ASN A 260 -49.73 -91.88 -0.84
C ASN A 260 -50.03 -92.40 0.58
N ALA A 261 -49.87 -91.57 1.61
CA ALA A 261 -50.21 -91.92 2.98
C ALA A 261 -51.72 -92.14 3.19
N GLU A 262 -52.57 -91.37 2.52
CA GLU A 262 -54.03 -91.57 2.52
C GLU A 262 -54.42 -92.88 1.79
N ARG A 263 -53.75 -93.23 0.69
CA ARG A 263 -53.96 -94.52 0.03
C ARG A 263 -53.56 -95.70 0.92
N VAL A 264 -52.41 -95.63 1.58
CA VAL A 264 -51.95 -96.68 2.52
C VAL A 264 -52.92 -96.84 3.70
N LYS A 265 -53.54 -95.75 4.18
CA LYS A 265 -54.61 -95.84 5.18
C LYS A 265 -55.85 -96.55 4.63
N ALA A 266 -56.31 -96.20 3.44
CA ALA A 266 -57.46 -96.85 2.80
C ALA A 266 -57.19 -98.35 2.52
N ASP A 267 -56.00 -98.70 2.05
CA ASP A 267 -55.56 -100.09 1.85
C ASP A 267 -55.61 -100.86 3.20
N ALA A 268 -55.11 -100.26 4.29
CA ALA A 268 -55.14 -100.85 5.63
C ALA A 268 -56.56 -100.96 6.23
N GLU A 269 -57.44 -100.00 5.98
CA GLU A 269 -58.87 -100.08 6.35
C GLU A 269 -59.59 -101.18 5.57
N THR A 270 -59.27 -101.34 4.28
CA THR A 270 -59.80 -102.41 3.43
C THR A 270 -59.34 -103.78 3.92
N GLN A 271 -58.06 -103.94 4.29
CA GLN A 271 -57.54 -105.17 4.90
C GLN A 271 -58.19 -105.46 6.26
N ARG A 272 -58.44 -104.45 7.09
CA ARG A 272 -59.18 -104.61 8.36
C ARG A 272 -60.61 -105.08 8.12
N ALA A 273 -61.32 -104.51 7.15
CA ALA A 273 -62.66 -104.95 6.78
C ALA A 273 -62.65 -106.41 6.26
N GLN A 274 -61.69 -106.77 5.41
CA GLN A 274 -61.50 -108.16 4.97
C GLN A 274 -61.23 -109.11 6.15
N ALA A 275 -60.32 -108.76 7.05
CA ALA A 275 -60.04 -109.55 8.25
C ALA A 275 -61.28 -109.71 9.15
N GLN A 276 -62.10 -108.65 9.30
CA GLN A 276 -63.39 -108.74 10.00
C GLN A 276 -64.38 -109.67 9.29
N THR A 277 -64.46 -109.65 7.95
CA THR A 277 -65.33 -110.59 7.21
C THR A 277 -64.86 -112.05 7.34
N VAL A 278 -63.55 -112.30 7.32
CA VAL A 278 -62.98 -113.65 7.53
C VAL A 278 -63.23 -114.13 8.96
N LEU A 279 -63.08 -113.25 9.97
CA LEU A 279 -63.42 -113.57 11.35
C LEU A 279 -64.91 -113.87 11.52
N ALA A 280 -65.79 -113.11 10.88
CA ALA A 280 -67.23 -113.36 10.90
C ALA A 280 -67.59 -114.70 10.21
N HIS A 281 -66.93 -115.04 9.11
CA HIS A 281 -67.10 -116.34 8.44
C HIS A 281 -66.61 -117.50 9.31
N ALA A 282 -65.43 -117.38 9.90
CA ALA A 282 -64.88 -118.39 10.82
C ALA A 282 -65.73 -118.55 12.10
N GLN A 283 -66.36 -117.47 12.57
CA GLN A 283 -67.34 -117.53 13.66
C GLN A 283 -68.63 -118.24 13.25
N ALA A 284 -69.11 -118.02 12.01
CA ALA A 284 -70.26 -118.73 11.47
C ALA A 284 -69.97 -120.23 11.29
N GLU A 285 -68.83 -120.60 10.67
CA GLU A 285 -68.38 -121.99 10.54
C GLU A 285 -68.17 -122.66 11.90
N ALA A 286 -67.60 -121.95 12.88
CA ALA A 286 -67.48 -122.46 14.25
C ALA A 286 -68.83 -122.65 14.95
N ALA A 287 -69.82 -121.81 14.67
CA ALA A 287 -71.19 -121.97 15.17
C ALA A 287 -71.92 -123.15 14.49
N GLU A 288 -71.71 -123.36 13.19
CA GLU A 288 -72.23 -124.52 12.46
C GLU A 288 -71.58 -125.83 12.93
N ALA A 289 -70.24 -125.86 13.08
CA ALA A 289 -69.52 -127.00 13.63
C ALA A 289 -69.91 -127.29 15.09
N ALA A 290 -70.18 -126.26 15.90
CA ALA A 290 -70.72 -126.44 17.25
C ALA A 290 -72.15 -127.02 17.24
N ALA A 291 -72.99 -126.62 16.27
CA ALA A 291 -74.33 -127.19 16.09
C ALA A 291 -74.28 -128.65 15.61
N GLU A 292 -73.33 -129.01 14.74
CA GLU A 292 -73.12 -130.39 14.28
C GLU A 292 -72.50 -131.29 15.37
N ALA A 293 -71.59 -130.77 16.18
CA ALA A 293 -71.08 -131.45 17.37
C ALA A 293 -72.21 -131.69 18.40
N ALA A 294 -73.12 -130.73 18.59
CA ALA A 294 -74.29 -130.88 19.47
C ALA A 294 -75.30 -131.94 18.98
N LEU A 295 -75.31 -132.27 17.68
CA LEU A 295 -76.11 -133.38 17.12
C LEU A 295 -75.55 -134.77 17.44
N HIS A 296 -74.24 -134.88 17.67
CA HIS A 296 -73.53 -136.13 17.95
C HIS A 296 -73.15 -136.32 19.44
N ALA A 297 -73.28 -135.26 20.24
CA ALA A 297 -73.10 -135.35 21.69
C ALA A 297 -74.06 -136.36 22.33
N PRO A 298 -73.62 -137.13 23.36
CA PRO A 298 -74.49 -138.08 24.05
C PRO A 298 -75.67 -137.34 24.71
N PRO A 299 -76.89 -137.90 24.66
CA PRO A 299 -78.04 -137.28 25.30
C PRO A 299 -77.81 -137.16 26.82
N PRO A 300 -78.29 -136.08 27.47
CA PRO A 300 -78.24 -135.97 28.91
C PRO A 300 -78.96 -137.17 29.56
N PRO A 301 -78.50 -137.67 30.72
CA PRO A 301 -78.91 -138.99 31.23
C PRO A 301 -80.42 -139.16 31.48
N GLY A 302 -81.16 -138.05 31.68
CA GLY A 302 -82.62 -138.08 31.80
C GLY A 302 -83.39 -138.21 30.48
N GLU A 303 -82.80 -137.83 29.33
CA GLU A 303 -83.36 -138.12 28.00
C GLU A 303 -82.94 -139.52 27.52
N MET A 304 -81.77 -139.99 27.95
CA MET A 304 -81.20 -141.27 27.53
C MET A 304 -82.10 -142.46 27.92
N THR A 305 -82.68 -142.45 29.12
CA THR A 305 -83.67 -143.46 29.55
C THR A 305 -84.96 -143.40 28.74
N GLN A 306 -85.51 -142.19 28.51
CA GLN A 306 -86.73 -142.01 27.71
C GLN A 306 -86.57 -142.51 26.27
N ILE A 307 -85.40 -142.28 25.65
CA ILE A 307 -85.11 -142.77 24.30
C ILE A 307 -85.00 -144.30 24.28
N ILE A 308 -84.42 -144.93 25.31
CA ILE A 308 -84.36 -146.40 25.43
C ILE A 308 -85.78 -147.00 25.62
N ASP A 309 -86.61 -146.41 26.48
CA ASP A 309 -87.99 -146.84 26.70
C ASP A 309 -88.83 -146.69 25.41
N GLN A 310 -88.69 -145.58 24.69
CA GLN A 310 -89.39 -145.38 23.42
C GLN A 310 -88.88 -146.33 22.32
N LEU A 311 -87.57 -146.56 22.21
CA LEU A 311 -87.01 -147.53 21.25
C LEU A 311 -87.44 -148.97 21.54
N THR A 312 -87.51 -149.38 22.82
CA THR A 312 -87.97 -150.73 23.18
C THR A 312 -89.45 -150.97 22.89
N VAL A 313 -90.29 -149.92 22.92
CA VAL A 313 -91.71 -149.99 22.52
C VAL A 313 -91.89 -149.90 20.99
N MET A 314 -91.15 -149.01 20.31
CA MET A 314 -91.36 -148.68 18.89
C MET A 314 -90.57 -149.55 17.90
N ASP A 315 -89.41 -150.06 18.31
CA ASP A 315 -88.52 -150.91 17.50
C ASP A 315 -88.03 -152.10 18.36
N PRO A 316 -88.96 -152.96 18.85
CA PRO A 316 -88.62 -154.07 19.72
C PRO A 316 -87.76 -155.09 18.98
N CYS A 317 -86.66 -155.52 19.59
CA CYS A 317 -85.85 -156.60 19.04
C CYS A 317 -86.70 -157.86 18.86
N VAL A 318 -86.64 -158.48 17.68
CA VAL A 318 -87.35 -159.74 17.34
C VAL A 318 -87.03 -160.88 18.33
N GLN A 319 -85.91 -160.78 19.06
CA GLN A 319 -85.48 -161.75 20.08
C GLN A 319 -85.74 -161.29 21.54
N GLY A 320 -86.49 -160.20 21.75
CA GLY A 320 -86.90 -159.71 23.08
C GLY A 320 -85.82 -158.95 23.88
N PHE A 321 -84.63 -158.72 23.30
CA PHE A 321 -83.52 -158.05 23.98
C PHE A 321 -83.71 -156.53 24.06
N PRO A 322 -83.54 -155.91 25.24
CA PRO A 322 -83.68 -154.46 25.39
C PRO A 322 -82.57 -153.68 24.65
N TRP A 323 -82.87 -152.43 24.33
CA TRP A 323 -81.86 -151.46 23.91
C TRP A 323 -81.04 -151.01 25.12
N GLN A 324 -79.73 -150.87 24.93
CA GLN A 324 -78.79 -150.38 25.94
C GLN A 324 -77.92 -149.28 25.33
N ASP A 325 -77.46 -148.36 26.17
CA ASP A 325 -76.56 -147.29 25.73
C ASP A 325 -75.16 -147.84 25.37
N SER A 326 -74.61 -147.39 24.24
CA SER A 326 -73.26 -147.72 23.76
C SER A 326 -72.49 -146.42 23.44
N PRO A 327 -72.06 -145.69 24.49
CA PRO A 327 -71.49 -144.34 24.32
C PRO A 327 -70.14 -144.35 23.61
N LYS A 328 -69.43 -145.48 23.61
CA LYS A 328 -68.18 -145.68 22.85
C LYS A 328 -68.40 -145.76 21.34
N GLU A 329 -69.63 -146.00 20.90
CA GLU A 329 -70.02 -146.10 19.48
C GLU A 329 -70.90 -144.93 19.05
N GLY A 330 -71.26 -144.02 19.96
CA GLY A 330 -72.10 -142.86 19.68
C GLY A 330 -73.58 -143.19 19.45
N GLY A 331 -74.11 -144.21 20.14
CA GLY A 331 -75.50 -144.63 19.93
C GLY A 331 -76.00 -145.72 20.88
N PHE A 332 -77.21 -146.22 20.58
CA PHE A 332 -77.86 -147.31 21.30
C PHE A 332 -77.62 -148.63 20.57
N ARG A 333 -77.35 -149.70 21.33
CA ARG A 333 -77.17 -151.07 20.83
C ARG A 333 -78.10 -152.02 21.57
N CYS A 334 -78.74 -152.93 20.85
CA CYS A 334 -79.51 -154.01 21.46
C CYS A 334 -78.58 -155.00 22.18
N THR A 335 -78.93 -155.50 23.36
CA THR A 335 -78.05 -156.41 24.14
C THR A 335 -77.74 -157.74 23.45
N GLY A 336 -78.57 -158.18 22.49
CA GLY A 336 -78.27 -159.29 21.57
C GLY A 336 -77.24 -158.96 20.47
N GLY A 337 -76.65 -157.77 20.47
CA GLY A 337 -75.51 -157.34 19.65
C GLY A 337 -75.81 -156.96 18.20
N LYS A 338 -76.94 -157.40 17.63
CA LYS A 338 -77.21 -157.34 16.17
C LYS A 338 -77.80 -156.04 15.63
N HIS A 339 -78.34 -155.16 16.49
CA HIS A 339 -78.94 -153.89 16.07
C HIS A 339 -78.26 -152.70 16.75
N PHE A 340 -77.99 -151.64 16.00
CA PHE A 340 -77.36 -150.40 16.44
C PHE A 340 -78.04 -149.19 15.78
N ARG A 341 -78.20 -148.09 16.53
CA ARG A 341 -78.63 -146.78 16.03
C ARG A 341 -77.77 -145.69 16.65
N SER A 342 -77.26 -144.76 15.84
CA SER A 342 -76.61 -143.55 16.38
C SER A 342 -77.57 -142.72 17.23
N TYR A 343 -77.05 -141.88 18.15
CA TYR A 343 -77.88 -140.95 18.91
C TYR A 343 -78.70 -140.02 18.01
N ALA A 344 -78.10 -139.57 16.90
CA ALA A 344 -78.75 -138.72 15.91
C ALA A 344 -79.91 -139.45 15.20
N ASP A 345 -79.72 -140.72 14.83
CA ASP A 345 -80.76 -141.52 14.16
C ASP A 345 -81.86 -141.99 15.10
N ALA A 346 -81.55 -142.25 16.38
CA ALA A 346 -82.56 -142.50 17.41
C ALA A 346 -83.44 -141.26 17.63
N ARG A 347 -82.83 -140.08 17.80
CA ARG A 347 -83.54 -138.79 17.93
C ARG A 347 -84.37 -138.46 16.68
N LYS A 348 -83.85 -138.71 15.48
CA LYS A 348 -84.58 -138.52 14.21
C LYS A 348 -85.72 -139.53 14.04
N PHE A 349 -85.57 -140.77 14.50
CA PHE A 349 -86.60 -141.82 14.41
C PHE A 349 -87.79 -141.53 15.32
N ILE A 350 -87.53 -141.15 16.57
CA ILE A 350 -88.55 -140.72 17.53
C ILE A 350 -89.29 -139.47 17.02
N LYS A 351 -88.58 -138.48 16.46
CA LYS A 351 -89.20 -137.24 15.92
C LYS A 351 -89.92 -137.40 14.57
N ARG A 352 -89.90 -138.57 13.92
CA ARG A 352 -90.46 -138.76 12.56
C ARG A 352 -91.89 -139.30 12.53
N ARG A 353 -92.59 -139.35 13.67
CA ARG A 353 -93.98 -139.82 13.74
C ARG A 353 -94.80 -139.03 14.75
#